data_AF-A0A961RQL4-F1
#
_entry.id   AF-A0A961RQL4-F1
#
_cell.length_a   1.000
_cell.length_b   1.000
_cell.length_c   1.000
_cell.angle_alpha   90.00
_cell.angle_beta   90.00
_cell.angle_gamma   90.00
#
_symmetry.space_group_name_H-M   'P 1'
#
loop_
_entity.id
_entity.type
_entity.pdbx_description
1 polymer ?
#
loop_
_entity_poly.entity_id
_entity_poly.type
_entity_poly.pdbx_seq_one_letter_code
_entity_poly.pdbx_strand_id
1 'polypeptide(L)'
;FVAILSIGPIPAIIAVSIHTIGALGKMFFEVVENADMRPEEGLRAVGGNWVERVAYGIVPQVMPNFMSYFLLRLEINVRASTIIGAVGGGGIGEALRLSISRGHEAKTIAIIFLLFTTIVAVDQFSAWLRRRLVGDQAFDFGR
;
A
#
# COMPACT_ATOMS: atom_id res chain seq x y z
N PHE A 1 9.88 14.61 -18.74
CA PHE A 1 9.08 13.45 -18.30
C PHE A 1 7.85 13.22 -19.18
N VAL A 2 6.93 14.20 -19.30
CA VAL A 2 5.78 14.16 -20.25
C VAL A 2 6.19 13.98 -21.72
N ALA A 3 7.39 14.44 -22.11
CA ALA A 3 7.91 14.31 -23.47
C ALA A 3 8.55 12.95 -23.81
N ILE A 4 8.85 12.10 -22.81
CA ILE A 4 9.54 10.80 -23.01
C ILE A 4 8.57 9.63 -22.84
N LEU A 5 7.57 9.81 -22.00
CA LEU A 5 6.53 8.84 -21.73
C LEU A 5 5.20 9.50 -22.09
N SER A 6 4.66 9.19 -23.28
CA SER A 6 3.33 9.64 -23.71
C SER A 6 2.29 9.46 -22.60
N ILE A 7 1.24 10.28 -22.55
CA ILE A 7 0.12 10.06 -21.63
C ILE A 7 -0.47 8.66 -21.93
N GLY A 8 -0.47 7.77 -20.94
CA GLY A 8 -0.98 6.42 -21.10
C GLY A 8 -0.77 5.50 -19.88
N PRO A 9 -1.29 4.26 -19.93
CA PRO A 9 -1.31 3.34 -18.79
C PRO A 9 0.08 2.90 -18.32
N ILE A 10 0.99 2.60 -19.25
CA ILE A 10 2.33 2.09 -18.91
C ILE A 10 3.14 3.14 -18.13
N PRO A 11 3.23 4.41 -18.59
CA PRO A 11 3.87 5.48 -17.83
C PRO A 11 3.26 5.74 -16.46
N ALA A 12 1.92 5.67 -16.36
CA ALA A 12 1.21 5.81 -15.10
C ALA A 12 1.60 4.71 -14.10
N ILE A 13 1.66 3.45 -14.54
CA ILE A 13 2.10 2.32 -13.72
C ILE A 13 3.54 2.52 -13.24
N ILE A 14 4.45 2.92 -14.13
CA ILE A 14 5.87 3.15 -13.77
C ILE A 14 5.98 4.28 -12.75
N ALA A 15 5.30 5.41 -12.98
CA ALA A 15 5.34 6.56 -12.08
C ALA A 15 4.82 6.19 -10.67
N VAL A 16 3.68 5.51 -10.59
CA VAL A 16 3.10 5.04 -9.31
C VAL A 16 4.02 4.02 -8.64
N SER A 17 4.62 3.10 -9.42
CA SER A 17 5.49 2.06 -8.89
C SER A 17 6.75 2.66 -8.26
N ILE A 18 7.45 3.55 -8.97
CA ILE A 18 8.65 4.22 -8.46
C ILE A 18 8.31 5.02 -7.19
N HIS A 19 7.23 5.79 -7.22
CA HIS A 19 6.79 6.56 -6.06
C HIS A 19 6.47 5.66 -4.85
N THR A 20 5.78 4.55 -5.09
CA THR A 20 5.40 3.57 -4.06
C THR A 20 6.61 2.89 -3.45
N ILE A 21 7.56 2.44 -4.28
CA ILE A 21 8.79 1.78 -3.83
C ILE A 21 9.63 2.73 -2.99
N GLY A 22 9.85 3.97 -3.44
CA GLY A 22 10.65 4.94 -2.69
C GLY A 22 10.09 5.24 -1.32
N ALA A 23 8.77 5.38 -1.21
CA ALA A 23 8.14 5.66 0.07
C ALA A 23 8.04 4.45 0.99
N LEU A 24 7.75 3.25 0.47
CA LEU A 24 7.82 2.02 1.25
C LEU A 24 9.23 1.77 1.75
N GLY A 25 10.26 2.05 0.94
CA GLY A 25 11.66 1.91 1.35
C GLY A 25 11.99 2.72 2.59
N LYS A 26 11.58 3.99 2.63
CA LYS A 26 11.74 4.85 3.82
C LYS A 26 10.99 4.28 5.03
N MET A 27 9.71 3.94 4.86
CA MET A 27 8.88 3.44 5.97
C MET A 27 9.37 2.10 6.53
N PHE A 28 9.83 1.20 5.65
CA PHE A 28 10.40 -0.08 6.07
C PHE A 28 11.74 0.10 6.77
N PHE A 29 12.58 1.04 6.31
CA PHE A 29 13.82 1.40 6.98
C PHE A 29 13.55 1.92 8.40
N GLU A 30 12.64 2.87 8.55
CA GLU A 30 12.26 3.42 9.87
C GLU A 30 11.77 2.33 10.82
N VAL A 31 10.97 1.37 10.34
CA VAL A 31 10.49 0.25 11.17
C VAL A 31 11.63 -0.66 11.63
N VAL A 32 12.58 -0.96 10.74
CA VAL A 32 13.73 -1.83 11.08
C VAL A 32 14.69 -1.11 12.03
N GLU A 33 14.91 0.19 11.83
CA GLU A 33 15.77 1.02 12.68
C GLU A 33 15.22 1.15 14.12
N ASN A 34 13.89 1.14 14.26
CA ASN A 34 13.21 1.22 15.56
C ASN A 34 12.91 -0.16 16.19
N ALA A 35 13.38 -1.27 15.60
CA ALA A 35 13.16 -2.61 16.15
C ALA A 35 13.94 -2.81 17.46
N ASP A 36 13.33 -3.49 18.45
CA ASP A 36 14.00 -3.82 19.71
C ASP A 36 15.09 -4.88 19.47
N MET A 37 16.31 -4.61 19.94
CA MET A 37 17.45 -5.52 19.80
C MET A 37 17.47 -6.62 20.86
N ARG A 38 16.69 -6.52 21.94
CA ARG A 38 16.68 -7.52 23.02
C ARG A 38 16.39 -8.96 22.56
N PRO A 39 15.41 -9.22 21.66
CA PRO A 39 15.18 -10.57 21.13
C PRO A 39 16.37 -11.10 20.31
N GLU A 40 17.05 -10.22 19.58
CA GLU A 40 18.22 -10.56 18.78
C GLU A 40 19.43 -10.90 19.68
N GLU A 41 19.71 -10.07 20.67
CA GLU A 41 20.78 -10.28 21.66
C GLU A 41 20.57 -11.59 22.44
N GLY A 42 19.32 -11.90 22.81
CA GLY A 42 18.96 -13.15 23.47
C GLY A 42 19.27 -14.38 22.61
N LEU A 43 18.90 -14.35 21.32
CA LEU A 43 19.22 -15.41 20.36
C LEU A 43 20.73 -15.54 20.15
N ARG A 44 21.47 -14.42 20.13
CA ARG A 44 22.92 -14.42 20.03
C ARG A 44 23.58 -15.05 21.26
N ALA A 45 23.07 -14.79 22.47
CA ALA A 45 23.63 -15.30 23.71
C ALA A 45 23.57 -16.84 23.81
N VAL A 46 22.58 -17.47 23.18
CA VAL A 46 22.43 -18.94 23.12
C VAL A 46 23.14 -19.57 21.92
N GLY A 47 23.93 -18.79 21.17
CA GLY A 47 24.71 -19.28 20.02
C GLY A 47 23.95 -19.27 18.69
N GLY A 48 22.82 -18.58 18.59
CA GLY A 48 22.03 -18.48 17.37
C GLY A 48 22.78 -17.82 16.21
N ASN A 49 22.62 -18.38 15.01
CA ASN A 49 23.24 -17.84 13.80
C ASN A 49 22.51 -16.59 13.30
N TRP A 50 23.10 -15.86 12.33
CA TRP A 50 22.52 -14.62 11.82
C TRP A 50 21.11 -14.79 11.22
N VAL A 51 20.85 -15.90 10.52
CA VAL A 51 19.55 -16.16 9.89
C VAL A 51 18.48 -16.38 10.96
N GLU A 52 18.79 -17.16 12.01
CA GLU A 52 17.88 -17.39 13.14
C GLU A 52 17.58 -16.09 13.89
N ARG A 53 18.61 -15.28 14.14
CA ARG A 53 18.47 -13.96 14.77
C ARG A 53 17.53 -13.04 14.00
N VAL A 54 17.67 -12.98 12.68
CA VAL A 54 16.77 -12.17 11.83
C VAL A 54 15.36 -12.78 11.78
N ALA A 55 15.25 -14.08 11.50
CA ALA A 55 13.96 -14.74 11.28
C ALA A 55 13.08 -14.79 12.54
N TYR A 56 13.68 -14.93 13.72
CA TYR A 56 12.94 -15.06 14.98
C TYR A 56 13.07 -13.86 15.91
N GLY A 57 14.11 -13.03 15.76
CA GLY A 57 14.31 -11.83 16.57
C GLY A 57 13.74 -10.56 15.93
N ILE A 58 13.93 -10.36 14.62
CA ILE A 58 13.59 -9.11 13.93
C ILE A 58 12.32 -9.21 13.09
N VAL A 59 12.24 -10.21 12.21
CA VAL A 59 11.12 -10.38 11.27
C VAL A 59 9.75 -10.37 11.98
N PRO A 60 9.53 -11.13 13.08
CA PRO A 60 8.20 -11.20 13.69
C PRO A 60 7.69 -9.85 14.22
N GLN A 61 8.58 -8.98 14.71
CA GLN A 61 8.21 -7.66 15.23
C GLN A 61 8.01 -6.60 14.12
N VAL A 62 8.74 -6.68 13.00
CA VAL A 62 8.61 -5.70 11.91
C VAL A 62 7.52 -6.03 10.91
N MET A 63 7.18 -7.32 10.74
CA MET A 63 6.20 -7.79 9.74
C MET A 63 4.81 -7.17 9.86
N PRO A 64 4.23 -6.98 11.08
CA PRO A 64 2.94 -6.32 11.23
C PRO A 64 2.92 -4.90 10.66
N ASN A 65 4.00 -4.14 10.89
CA ASN A 65 4.15 -2.78 10.37
C ASN A 65 4.38 -2.77 8.85
N PHE A 66 5.21 -3.68 8.34
CA PHE A 66 5.44 -3.82 6.90
C PHE A 66 4.13 -4.07 6.15
N MET A 67 3.32 -5.00 6.65
CA MET A 67 2.02 -5.32 6.08
C MET A 67 1.06 -4.14 6.17
N SER A 68 1.03 -3.43 7.30
CA SER A 68 0.18 -2.25 7.49
C SER A 68 0.50 -1.14 6.50
N TYR A 69 1.79 -0.83 6.30
CA TYR A 69 2.21 0.18 5.33
C TYR A 69 1.99 -0.25 3.89
N PHE A 70 2.19 -1.53 3.57
CA PHE A 70 1.89 -2.08 2.26
C PHE A 70 0.40 -1.92 1.93
N LEU A 71 -0.49 -2.32 2.84
CA LEU A 71 -1.93 -2.20 2.65
C LEU A 71 -2.39 -0.75 2.57
N LEU A 72 -1.85 0.14 3.41
CA LEU A 72 -2.12 1.57 3.34
C LEU A 72 -1.71 2.15 1.97
N ARG A 73 -0.53 1.78 1.46
CA ARG A 73 -0.06 2.18 0.13
C ARG A 73 -0.93 1.62 -0.99
N LEU A 74 -1.41 0.38 -0.85
CA LEU A 74 -2.34 -0.22 -1.80
C LEU A 74 -3.65 0.57 -1.87
N GLU A 75 -4.28 0.87 -0.73
CA GLU A 75 -5.50 1.69 -0.64
C GLU A 75 -5.31 3.07 -1.30
N ILE A 76 -4.20 3.75 -0.96
CA ILE A 76 -3.85 5.06 -1.55
C ILE A 76 -3.66 4.94 -3.06
N ASN A 77 -2.97 3.92 -3.54
CA ASN A 77 -2.71 3.72 -4.96
C ASN A 77 -3.99 3.38 -5.74
N VAL A 78 -4.93 2.62 -5.17
CA VAL A 78 -6.24 2.36 -5.77
C VAL A 78 -7.02 3.66 -5.96
N ARG A 79 -7.07 4.53 -4.94
CA ARG A 79 -7.71 5.84 -5.07
C ARG A 79 -7.00 6.73 -6.08
N ALA A 80 -5.66 6.81 -6.00
CA ALA A 80 -4.85 7.60 -6.91
C ALA A 80 -4.99 7.15 -8.37
N SER A 81 -5.16 5.84 -8.62
CA SER A 81 -5.34 5.29 -9.98
C SER A 81 -6.57 5.87 -10.68
N THR A 82 -7.62 6.22 -9.94
CA THR A 82 -8.83 6.83 -10.50
C THR A 82 -8.56 8.27 -10.97
N ILE A 83 -7.79 9.03 -10.19
CA ILE A 83 -7.40 10.41 -10.54
C ILE A 83 -6.45 10.38 -11.74
N ILE A 84 -5.43 9.52 -11.68
CA ILE A 84 -4.45 9.34 -12.78
C ILE A 84 -5.16 8.86 -14.04
N GLY A 85 -6.13 7.96 -13.91
CA GLY A 85 -6.96 7.49 -15.02
C GLY A 85 -7.72 8.63 -15.68
N ALA A 86 -8.33 9.52 -14.90
CA ALA A 86 -9.07 10.66 -15.43
C ALA A 86 -8.18 11.66 -16.20
N VAL A 87 -6.89 11.77 -15.89
CA VAL A 87 -5.97 12.66 -16.66
C VAL A 87 -5.31 11.96 -17.86
N GLY A 88 -5.79 10.77 -18.25
CA GLY A 88 -5.29 10.01 -19.40
C GLY A 88 -4.33 8.87 -19.05
N GLY A 89 -4.18 8.53 -17.77
CA GLY A 89 -3.48 7.31 -17.33
C GLY A 89 -4.24 6.01 -17.63
N GLY A 90 -5.46 6.09 -18.18
CA GLY A 90 -6.29 4.95 -18.55
C GLY A 90 -7.06 4.30 -17.38
N GLY A 91 -7.83 3.26 -17.67
CA GLY A 91 -8.63 2.54 -16.68
C GLY A 91 -9.98 3.21 -16.35
N ILE A 92 -10.49 2.96 -15.13
CA ILE A 92 -11.85 3.37 -14.74
C ILE A 92 -11.98 4.90 -14.66
N GLY A 93 -10.92 5.60 -14.23
CA GLY A 93 -10.91 7.07 -14.19
C GLY A 93 -11.09 7.71 -15.58
N GLU A 94 -10.51 7.12 -16.62
CA GLU A 94 -10.69 7.58 -17.99
C GLU A 94 -12.13 7.34 -18.48
N ALA A 95 -12.70 6.18 -18.15
CA ALA A 95 -14.09 5.85 -18.47
C ALA A 95 -15.09 6.81 -17.77
N LEU A 96 -14.78 7.22 -16.53
CA LEU A 96 -15.55 8.22 -15.79
C LEU A 96 -15.48 9.58 -16.50
N ARG A 97 -14.27 10.09 -16.77
CA ARG A 97 -14.08 11.37 -17.46
C ARG A 97 -14.80 11.39 -18.81
N LEU A 98 -14.67 10.32 -19.59
CA LEU A 98 -15.28 10.23 -20.92
C LEU A 98 -16.82 10.20 -20.85
N SER A 99 -17.39 9.60 -19.80
CA SER A 99 -18.84 9.58 -19.59
C SER A 99 -19.37 10.96 -19.22
N ILE A 100 -18.64 11.69 -18.37
CA ILE A 100 -18.94 13.08 -18.01
C ILE A 100 -18.84 13.98 -19.25
N SER A 101 -17.73 13.90 -20.00
CA SER A 101 -17.49 14.77 -21.16
C SER A 101 -18.49 14.57 -22.30
N ARG A 102 -19.12 13.39 -22.39
CA ARG A 102 -20.14 13.06 -23.38
C ARG A 102 -21.57 13.32 -22.90
N GLY A 103 -21.77 13.81 -21.66
CA GLY A 103 -23.10 14.06 -21.10
C GLY A 103 -23.92 12.81 -20.79
N HIS A 104 -23.27 11.64 -20.63
CA HIS A 104 -23.99 10.40 -20.29
C HIS A 104 -24.23 10.32 -18.78
N GLU A 105 -25.29 10.96 -18.29
CA GLU A 105 -25.59 11.06 -16.85
C GLU A 105 -25.78 9.69 -16.19
N ALA A 106 -26.61 8.81 -16.78
CA ALA A 106 -26.88 7.49 -16.21
C ALA A 106 -25.60 6.62 -16.12
N LYS A 107 -24.75 6.68 -17.16
CA LYS A 107 -23.46 5.96 -17.19
C LYS A 107 -22.47 6.54 -16.18
N THR A 108 -22.45 7.86 -16.02
CA THR A 108 -21.58 8.55 -15.05
C THR A 108 -21.92 8.11 -13.63
N ILE A 109 -23.20 8.13 -13.26
CA ILE A 109 -23.67 7.70 -11.94
C ILE A 109 -23.32 6.23 -11.71
N ALA A 110 -23.51 5.35 -12.69
CA ALA A 110 -23.13 3.94 -12.58
C ALA A 110 -21.63 3.74 -12.31
N ILE A 111 -20.75 4.48 -13.01
CA ILE A 111 -19.31 4.41 -12.80
C ILE A 111 -18.92 4.94 -11.41
N ILE A 112 -19.56 6.02 -10.95
CA ILE A 112 -19.32 6.57 -9.60
C ILE A 112 -19.69 5.54 -8.53
N PHE A 113 -20.86 4.90 -8.63
CA PHE A 113 -21.27 3.86 -7.70
C PHE A 113 -20.31 2.65 -7.70
N LEU A 114 -19.85 2.24 -8.88
CA LEU A 114 -18.87 1.17 -9.02
C LEU A 114 -17.54 1.53 -8.35
N LEU A 115 -17.02 2.74 -8.59
CA LEU A 115 -15.80 3.24 -7.96
C LEU A 115 -15.93 3.30 -6.44
N PHE A 116 -17.02 3.88 -5.95
CA PHE A 116 -17.29 3.97 -4.51
C PHE A 116 -17.32 2.59 -3.87
N THR A 117 -18.10 1.67 -4.45
CA THR A 117 -18.21 0.29 -3.93
C THR A 117 -16.86 -0.42 -3.94
N THR A 118 -16.07 -0.25 -5.01
CA THR A 118 -14.73 -0.86 -5.13
C THR A 118 -13.77 -0.30 -4.10
N ILE A 119 -13.72 1.02 -3.91
CA ILE A 119 -12.85 1.67 -2.91
C ILE A 119 -13.24 1.21 -1.51
N VAL A 120 -14.53 1.21 -1.17
CA VAL A 120 -15.02 0.74 0.14
C VAL A 120 -14.67 -0.74 0.33
N ALA A 121 -14.85 -1.59 -0.68
CA ALA A 121 -14.52 -3.00 -0.59
C ALA A 121 -13.02 -3.22 -0.33
N VAL A 122 -12.15 -2.48 -1.02
CA VAL A 122 -10.69 -2.53 -0.82
C VAL A 122 -10.31 -2.02 0.56
N ASP A 123 -10.86 -0.90 1.01
CA ASP A 123 -10.58 -0.33 2.34
C ASP A 123 -11.01 -1.30 3.45
N GLN A 124 -12.19 -1.91 3.34
CA GLN A 124 -12.67 -2.90 4.31
C GLN A 124 -11.84 -4.19 4.29
N PHE A 125 -11.47 -4.68 3.11
CA PHE A 125 -10.62 -5.85 2.97
C PHE A 125 -9.23 -5.61 3.59
N SER A 126 -8.62 -4.45 3.31
CA SER A 126 -7.34 -4.05 3.88
C SER A 126 -7.43 -3.86 5.40
N ALA A 127 -8.52 -3.27 5.91
CA ALA A 127 -8.74 -3.14 7.35
C ALA A 127 -8.92 -4.51 8.04
N TRP A 128 -9.67 -5.42 7.43
CA TRP A 128 -9.85 -6.79 7.91
C TRP A 128 -8.52 -7.55 7.94
N LEU A 129 -7.74 -7.46 6.86
CA LEU A 129 -6.45 -8.13 6.76
C LEU A 129 -5.45 -7.56 7.76
N ARG A 130 -5.43 -6.24 7.96
CA ARG A 130 -4.61 -5.58 8.98
C ARG A 130 -4.97 -6.07 10.38
N ARG A 131 -6.25 -6.14 10.76
CA ARG A 131 -6.66 -6.67 12.07
C ARG A 131 -6.23 -8.12 12.28
N ARG A 132 -6.34 -8.96 11.23
CA ARG A 132 -5.99 -10.39 11.33
C ARG A 132 -4.49 -10.65 11.36
N LEU A 133 -3.69 -9.84 10.67
CA LEU A 133 -2.23 -10.02 10.58
C LEU A 133 -1.46 -9.28 11.67
N VAL A 134 -1.98 -8.14 12.15
CA VAL A 134 -1.33 -7.35 13.19
C VAL A 134 -1.77 -7.82 14.59
N GLY A 135 -3.02 -8.29 14.73
CA GLY A 135 -3.64 -8.52 16.05
C GLY A 135 -3.68 -7.24 16.87
N ASP A 136 -4.46 -7.17 17.94
CA ASP A 136 -4.47 -6.00 18.83
C ASP A 136 -3.14 -5.81 19.62
N GLN A 137 -2.09 -6.56 19.30
CA GLN A 137 -0.83 -6.64 20.05
C GLN A 137 0.13 -5.46 19.81
N ALA A 138 -0.10 -4.63 18.80
CA ALA A 138 0.73 -3.44 18.58
C ALA A 138 0.48 -2.32 19.62
N PHE A 139 -0.55 -2.42 20.46
CA PHE A 139 -0.89 -1.40 21.46
C PHE A 139 -0.49 -1.75 22.90
N ASP A 140 0.08 -2.94 23.17
CA ASP A 140 0.39 -3.39 24.54
C ASP A 140 1.89 -3.31 24.90
N PHE A 141 2.76 -2.91 23.98
CA PHE A 141 4.18 -2.65 24.26
C PHE A 141 4.46 -1.22 24.76
N GLY A 142 3.41 -0.46 25.05
CA GLY A 142 3.46 0.94 25.48
C GLY A 142 3.05 1.19 26.93
N ARG A 143 3.08 0.18 27.81
CA ARG A 143 2.95 0.33 29.26
C ARG A 143 4.09 -0.36 30.00
#